data_AF-A0A7R9U3U4-F1
#
_entry.id   AF-A0A7R9U3U4-F1
#
_cell.length_a   1.000
_cell.length_b   1.000
_cell.length_c   1.000
_cell.angle_alpha   90.00
_cell.angle_beta   90.00
_cell.angle_gamma   90.00
#
_symmetry.space_group_name_H-M   'P 1'
#
loop_
_entity.id
_entity.type
_entity.pdbx_description
1 polymer ?
#
loop_
_entity_poly.entity_id
_entity_poly.type
_entity_poly.pdbx_seq_one_letter_code
_entity_poly.pdbx_strand_id
1 'polypeptide(L)'
;DRGGQIQKARKRRLSVARMLGDRVVLPGEPLFGGEGVLRGHGTQVPPASRAAVDAPALLATLAGRISRVNKLVSVQAPRRRFLAEVGDVVVGRVVEVQASRWKVDVRGANDATLALSSVQLPGGQQRIRTHEDQLRMRELYEEGDLISAEVQAVKSDGTVHLHTHSLRYGKLQDGVVLAVPPPLVKRLKQHTLRLPMGAQVVLGVNGYIWITGDGEEDVELARIRNAIRALARGFHSITPDAIMAVYEKSIEKGIEVHEMLGPDFPRQAAAFVEEGKTV
;
A
#
# COMPACT_ATOMS: atom_id res chain seq x y z
N ASP A 1 -44.20 -13.22 -7.77
CA ASP A 1 -42.85 -13.17 -8.36
C ASP A 1 -42.05 -11.89 -8.02
N ARG A 2 -42.12 -11.40 -6.77
CA ARG A 2 -41.46 -10.14 -6.34
C ARG A 2 -39.97 -10.33 -5.98
N GLY A 3 -39.56 -11.54 -5.59
CA GLY A 3 -38.17 -11.86 -5.26
C GLY A 3 -37.21 -11.82 -6.45
N GLY A 4 -37.67 -12.27 -7.63
CA GLY A 4 -36.87 -12.26 -8.86
C GLY A 4 -36.60 -10.85 -9.42
N GLN A 5 -37.52 -9.90 -9.20
CA GLN A 5 -37.35 -8.51 -9.61
C GLN A 5 -36.33 -7.75 -8.74
N ILE A 6 -36.31 -8.02 -7.42
CA ILE A 6 -35.34 -7.43 -6.49
C ILE A 6 -33.91 -7.95 -6.79
N GLN A 7 -33.77 -9.24 -7.07
CA GLN A 7 -32.48 -9.82 -7.46
C GLN A 7 -31.98 -9.29 -8.82
N LYS A 8 -32.86 -9.16 -9.82
CA LYS A 8 -32.51 -8.55 -11.13
C LYS A 8 -32.09 -7.07 -11.00
N ALA A 9 -32.78 -6.28 -10.17
CA ALA A 9 -32.44 -4.89 -9.92
C ALA A 9 -31.09 -4.73 -9.22
N ARG A 10 -30.79 -5.62 -8.25
CA ARG A 10 -29.50 -5.67 -7.56
C ARG A 10 -28.36 -6.07 -8.51
N LYS A 11 -28.57 -7.08 -9.37
CA LYS A 11 -27.60 -7.48 -10.41
C LYS A 11 -27.33 -6.35 -11.41
N ARG A 12 -28.38 -5.65 -11.87
CA ARG A 12 -28.24 -4.48 -12.76
C ARG A 12 -27.50 -3.31 -12.09
N ARG A 13 -27.79 -3.01 -10.83
CA ARG A 13 -27.05 -1.99 -10.05
C ARG A 13 -25.58 -2.34 -9.87
N LEU A 14 -25.25 -3.61 -9.59
CA LEU A 14 -23.87 -4.07 -9.55
C LEU A 14 -23.18 -3.99 -10.92
N SER A 15 -23.86 -4.32 -12.02
CA SER A 15 -23.29 -4.20 -13.36
C SER A 15 -23.04 -2.76 -13.80
N VAL A 16 -23.92 -1.82 -13.42
CA VAL A 16 -23.74 -0.39 -13.72
C VAL A 16 -22.68 0.24 -12.81
N ALA A 17 -22.60 -0.16 -11.53
CA ALA A 17 -21.52 0.24 -10.64
C ALA A 17 -20.15 -0.28 -11.14
N ARG A 18 -20.12 -1.49 -11.72
CA ARG A 18 -18.93 -2.05 -12.37
C ARG A 18 -18.57 -1.29 -13.66
N MET A 19 -19.55 -0.92 -14.49
CA MET A 19 -19.32 -0.08 -15.68
C MET A 19 -18.85 1.35 -15.33
N LEU A 20 -19.32 1.94 -14.23
CA LEU A 20 -18.87 3.25 -13.75
C LEU A 20 -17.50 3.18 -13.07
N GLY A 21 -17.17 2.07 -12.40
CA GLY A 21 -15.88 1.84 -11.74
C GLY A 21 -14.69 1.60 -12.69
N ASP A 22 -14.97 1.18 -13.94
CA ASP A 22 -13.96 1.02 -14.98
C ASP A 22 -13.83 2.25 -15.90
N ARG A 23 -14.68 3.27 -15.72
CA ARG A 23 -14.54 4.51 -16.50
C ARG A 23 -13.26 5.24 -16.04
N VAL A 24 -12.31 5.31 -16.96
CA VAL A 24 -11.14 6.18 -16.84
C VAL A 24 -11.56 7.60 -17.17
N VAL A 25 -11.11 8.54 -16.35
CA VAL A 25 -11.30 9.97 -16.56
C VAL A 25 -9.97 10.67 -16.69
N LEU A 26 -9.97 11.77 -17.42
CA LEU A 26 -8.83 12.67 -17.55
C LEU A 26 -9.02 13.93 -16.69
N PRO A 27 -7.93 14.61 -16.31
CA PRO A 27 -8.01 15.89 -15.62
C PRO A 27 -8.86 16.89 -16.41
N GLY A 28 -9.79 17.56 -15.73
CA GLY A 28 -10.73 18.50 -16.32
C GLY A 28 -12.04 17.89 -16.80
N GLU A 29 -12.17 16.56 -16.85
CA GLU A 29 -13.42 15.93 -17.25
C GLU A 29 -14.52 16.11 -16.19
N PRO A 30 -15.77 16.34 -16.63
CA PRO A 30 -16.93 16.39 -15.74
C PRO A 30 -17.25 15.01 -15.17
N LEU A 31 -17.40 14.96 -13.86
CA LEU A 31 -17.89 13.78 -13.14
C LEU A 31 -19.39 13.94 -12.90
N PHE A 32 -20.15 12.87 -13.13
CA PHE A 32 -21.59 12.84 -12.85
C PHE A 32 -21.85 13.00 -11.35
N GLY A 33 -22.32 14.17 -10.94
CA GLY A 33 -22.84 14.40 -9.60
C GLY A 33 -24.36 14.44 -9.61
N GLY A 34 -24.99 13.54 -8.86
CA GLY A 34 -26.37 13.77 -8.42
C GLY A 34 -26.38 14.75 -7.24
N GLU A 35 -27.57 15.16 -6.80
CA GLU A 35 -27.71 15.95 -5.58
C GLU A 35 -27.06 15.24 -4.36
N GLY A 36 -26.31 16.00 -3.57
CA GLY A 36 -25.72 15.52 -2.31
C GLY A 36 -24.47 14.63 -2.45
N VAL A 37 -23.74 14.72 -3.57
CA VAL A 37 -22.44 14.04 -3.73
C VAL A 37 -21.35 14.76 -2.92
N LEU A 38 -20.57 13.98 -2.16
CA LEU A 38 -19.42 14.43 -1.39
C LEU A 38 -18.15 14.34 -2.25
N ARG A 39 -17.32 15.38 -2.19
CA ARG A 39 -16.02 15.42 -2.85
C ARG A 39 -15.02 14.53 -2.12
N GLY A 40 -14.34 13.68 -2.86
CA GLY A 40 -13.18 12.92 -2.41
C GLY A 40 -11.89 13.39 -3.08
N HIS A 41 -10.80 12.68 -2.80
CA HIS A 41 -9.50 12.91 -3.43
C HIS A 41 -9.58 12.83 -4.97
N GLY A 42 -8.84 13.69 -5.66
CA GLY A 42 -8.80 13.72 -7.13
C GLY A 42 -10.02 14.37 -7.79
N THR A 43 -10.84 15.08 -7.01
CA THR A 43 -12.00 15.84 -7.51
C THR A 43 -11.97 17.28 -7.02
N GLN A 44 -12.50 18.19 -7.83
CA GLN A 44 -12.68 19.60 -7.47
C GLN A 44 -14.06 20.08 -7.89
N VAL A 45 -14.61 21.03 -7.15
CA VAL A 45 -15.81 21.75 -7.57
C VAL A 45 -15.38 22.81 -8.59
N PRO A 46 -16.05 22.94 -9.74
CA PRO A 46 -15.72 24.00 -10.69
C PRO A 46 -15.82 25.39 -10.03
N PRO A 47 -14.92 26.33 -10.35
CA PRO A 47 -15.00 27.70 -9.85
C PRO A 47 -16.29 28.38 -10.30
N ALA A 48 -16.83 29.24 -9.44
CA ALA A 48 -18.13 29.91 -9.63
C ALA A 48 -18.24 30.71 -10.96
N SER A 49 -17.12 31.14 -11.55
CA SER A 49 -17.10 31.82 -12.86
C SER A 49 -17.50 30.94 -14.04
N ARG A 50 -17.48 29.61 -13.88
CA ARG A 50 -17.96 28.62 -14.86
C ARG A 50 -19.23 27.89 -14.41
N ALA A 51 -19.88 28.36 -13.33
CA ALA A 51 -21.14 27.81 -12.83
C ALA A 51 -22.30 28.29 -13.72
N ALA A 52 -22.30 27.85 -14.98
CA ALA A 52 -23.51 27.87 -15.80
C ALA A 52 -24.57 26.97 -15.16
N VAL A 53 -25.84 27.21 -15.50
CA VAL A 53 -27.03 26.56 -14.93
C VAL A 53 -27.00 25.01 -15.06
N ASP A 54 -26.16 24.48 -15.94
CA ASP A 54 -25.91 23.04 -16.16
C ASP A 54 -24.48 22.58 -15.80
N ALA A 55 -23.76 23.33 -14.96
CA ALA A 55 -22.39 23.02 -14.64
C ALA A 55 -22.26 21.67 -13.90
N PRO A 56 -21.29 20.82 -14.28
CA PRO A 56 -21.07 19.53 -13.63
C PRO A 56 -20.73 19.75 -12.15
N ALA A 57 -21.36 19.00 -11.25
CA ALA A 57 -21.17 19.18 -9.81
C ALA A 57 -19.71 18.95 -9.35
N LEU A 58 -18.93 18.14 -10.09
CA LEU A 58 -17.52 17.85 -9.81
C LEU A 58 -16.73 17.71 -11.12
N LEU A 59 -15.47 18.14 -11.09
CA LEU A 59 -14.46 17.91 -12.13
C LEU A 59 -13.37 16.98 -11.59
N ALA A 60 -12.83 16.11 -12.45
CA ALA A 60 -11.65 15.32 -12.12
C ALA A 60 -10.39 16.21 -12.13
N THR A 61 -9.51 16.04 -11.14
CA THR A 61 -8.17 16.68 -11.14
C THR A 61 -7.06 15.72 -11.51
N LEU A 62 -7.33 14.41 -11.44
CA LEU A 62 -6.37 13.35 -11.72
C LEU A 62 -6.84 12.49 -12.89
N ALA A 63 -5.88 11.89 -13.60
CA ALA A 63 -6.16 10.81 -14.54
C ALA A 63 -6.29 9.49 -13.77
N GLY A 64 -7.41 8.78 -13.93
CA GLY A 64 -7.61 7.54 -13.19
C GLY A 64 -9.01 6.99 -13.29
N ARG A 65 -9.28 5.95 -12.49
CA ARG A 65 -10.61 5.34 -12.41
C ARG A 65 -11.48 6.05 -11.38
N ILE A 66 -12.76 6.21 -11.69
CA ILE A 66 -13.71 6.78 -10.73
C ILE A 66 -14.02 5.74 -9.65
N SER A 67 -13.79 6.09 -8.39
CA SER A 67 -14.19 5.31 -7.23
C SER A 67 -15.36 6.01 -6.53
N ARG A 68 -16.55 5.41 -6.61
CA ARG A 68 -17.74 5.91 -5.92
C ARG A 68 -18.09 5.01 -4.75
N VAL A 69 -17.96 5.53 -3.54
CA VAL A 69 -18.36 4.85 -2.31
C VAL A 69 -19.52 5.65 -1.70
N ASN A 70 -20.73 5.12 -1.79
CA ASN A 70 -21.95 5.81 -1.39
C ASN A 70 -22.11 7.17 -2.10
N LYS A 71 -22.05 8.25 -1.31
CA LYS A 71 -22.11 9.64 -1.78
C LYS A 71 -20.72 10.22 -2.09
N LEU A 72 -19.63 9.57 -1.66
CA LEU A 72 -18.26 10.04 -1.88
C LEU A 72 -17.77 9.62 -3.26
N VAL A 73 -17.36 10.60 -4.08
CA VAL A 73 -16.75 10.36 -5.39
C VAL A 73 -15.28 10.77 -5.33
N SER A 74 -14.39 9.85 -5.64
CA SER A 74 -12.95 10.08 -5.74
C SER A 74 -12.39 9.53 -7.06
N VAL A 75 -11.24 10.05 -7.48
CA VAL A 75 -10.51 9.53 -8.65
C VAL A 75 -9.26 8.82 -8.16
N GLN A 76 -9.15 7.53 -8.48
CA GLN A 76 -7.98 6.71 -8.14
C GLN A 76 -6.99 6.70 -9.30
N ALA A 77 -5.91 7.46 -9.13
CA ALA A 77 -4.78 7.41 -10.04
C ALA A 77 -4.02 6.07 -9.91
N PRO A 78 -3.57 5.47 -11.04
CA PRO A 78 -2.81 4.21 -11.03
C PRO A 78 -1.42 4.37 -10.40
N ARG A 79 -0.86 5.58 -10.46
CA ARG A 79 0.38 5.96 -9.77
C ARG A 79 0.10 7.16 -8.87
N ARG A 80 0.28 6.99 -7.57
CA ARG A 80 0.23 8.06 -6.57
C ARG A 80 1.20 7.75 -5.43
N ARG A 81 1.59 8.78 -4.69
CA ARG A 81 2.31 8.65 -3.41
C ARG A 81 1.42 7.97 -2.37
N PHE A 82 2.04 7.45 -1.32
CA PHE A 82 1.31 6.81 -0.24
C PHE A 82 0.43 7.84 0.49
N LEU A 83 -0.84 7.49 0.68
CA LEU A 83 -1.80 8.25 1.48
C LEU A 83 -2.01 7.45 2.75
N ALA A 84 -1.44 7.92 3.85
CA ALA A 84 -1.52 7.24 5.13
C ALA A 84 -2.93 7.28 5.68
N GLU A 85 -3.42 6.13 6.14
CA GLU A 85 -4.59 6.01 7.00
C GLU A 85 -4.18 5.47 8.37
N VAL A 86 -4.96 5.81 9.40
CA VAL A 86 -4.70 5.32 10.76
C VAL A 86 -4.82 3.80 10.79
N GLY A 87 -3.83 3.12 11.37
CA GLY A 87 -3.72 1.67 11.40
C GLY A 87 -3.03 1.04 10.18
N ASP A 88 -2.61 1.83 9.18
CA ASP A 88 -1.80 1.29 8.08
C ASP A 88 -0.43 0.83 8.62
N VAL A 89 -0.02 -0.39 8.25
CA VAL A 89 1.33 -0.90 8.50
C VAL A 89 2.25 -0.44 7.38
N VAL A 90 3.36 0.18 7.73
CA VAL A 90 4.33 0.75 6.79
C VAL A 90 5.73 0.26 7.11
N VAL A 91 6.52 0.08 6.04
CA VAL A 91 7.98 -0.04 6.16
C VAL A 91 8.56 1.31 5.81
N GLY A 92 9.57 1.78 6.52
CA GLY A 92 10.18 3.08 6.24
C GLY A 92 11.67 3.08 6.52
N ARG A 93 12.38 4.05 5.94
CA ARG A 93 13.81 4.25 6.16
C ARG A 93 14.04 5.48 7.03
N VAL A 94 14.85 5.35 8.07
CA VAL A 94 15.21 6.50 8.92
C VAL A 94 16.05 7.47 8.09
N VAL A 95 15.58 8.71 7.97
CA VAL A 95 16.26 9.77 7.21
C VAL A 95 17.19 10.55 8.12
N GLU A 96 16.67 10.96 9.29
CA GLU A 96 17.44 11.73 10.26
C GLU A 96 16.96 11.44 11.70
N VAL A 97 17.90 11.55 12.64
CA VAL A 97 17.63 11.50 14.07
C VAL A 97 17.58 12.92 14.62
N GLN A 98 16.43 13.34 15.15
CA GLN A 98 16.25 14.63 15.81
C GLN A 98 16.12 14.47 17.34
N ALA A 99 16.09 15.59 18.07
CA ALA A 99 15.80 15.59 19.49
C ALA A 99 14.43 14.94 19.76
N SER A 100 14.42 13.79 20.48
CA SER A 100 13.24 13.02 20.88
C SER A 100 12.37 12.42 19.77
N ARG A 101 12.78 12.47 18.50
CA ARG A 101 12.06 11.84 17.38
C ARG A 101 12.99 11.46 16.22
N TRP A 102 12.59 10.45 15.46
CA TRP A 102 13.17 10.08 14.17
C TRP A 102 12.27 10.55 13.04
N LYS A 103 12.88 11.04 11.95
CA LYS A 103 12.16 11.18 10.68
C LYS A 103 12.36 9.93 9.85
N VAL A 104 11.27 9.48 9.24
CA VAL A 104 11.20 8.21 8.51
C VAL A 104 10.57 8.47 7.14
N ASP A 105 11.28 8.11 6.08
CA ASP A 105 10.72 8.11 4.73
C ASP A 105 9.73 6.96 4.59
N VAL A 106 8.47 7.32 4.36
CA VAL A 106 7.36 6.38 4.09
C VAL A 106 6.82 6.53 2.67
N ARG A 107 7.52 7.23 1.76
CA ARG A 107 7.06 7.54 0.39
C ARG A 107 5.73 8.29 0.32
N GLY A 108 5.45 9.05 1.38
CA GLY A 108 4.30 9.93 1.48
C GLY A 108 4.52 11.26 0.76
N ALA A 109 3.64 12.21 1.04
CA ALA A 109 3.86 13.61 0.69
C ALA A 109 4.98 14.23 1.56
N ASN A 110 4.97 13.89 2.85
CA ASN A 110 5.93 14.33 3.86
C ASN A 110 6.58 13.11 4.52
N ASP A 111 7.73 13.33 5.16
CA ASP A 111 8.35 12.34 6.02
C ASP A 111 7.47 12.10 7.26
N ALA A 112 7.44 10.85 7.71
CA ALA A 112 6.74 10.48 8.93
C ALA A 112 7.63 10.73 10.14
N THR A 113 7.01 11.01 11.29
CA THR A 113 7.71 11.20 12.56
C THR A 113 7.43 10.02 13.48
N LEU A 114 8.50 9.36 13.94
CA LEU A 114 8.46 8.36 15.00
C LEU A 114 8.99 9.03 16.27
N ALA A 115 8.12 9.25 17.25
CA ALA A 115 8.56 9.81 18.51
C ALA A 115 9.29 8.74 19.34
N LEU A 116 10.30 9.14 20.12
CA LEU A 116 10.85 8.30 21.20
C LEU A 116 9.73 7.83 22.14
N SER A 117 8.66 8.63 22.22
CA SER A 117 7.49 8.29 23.01
C SER A 117 6.66 7.10 22.50
N SER A 118 6.92 6.67 21.27
CA SER A 118 6.10 5.69 20.55
C SER A 118 6.88 4.40 20.24
N VAL A 119 8.10 4.28 20.78
CA VAL A 119 8.99 3.13 20.63
C VAL A 119 9.02 2.30 21.93
N GLN A 120 9.14 0.98 21.78
CA GLN A 120 9.42 0.09 22.90
C GLN A 120 10.92 0.09 23.20
N LEU A 121 11.27 0.40 24.45
CA LEU A 121 12.64 0.25 24.93
C LEU A 121 12.97 -1.24 25.15
N PRO A 122 14.22 -1.65 24.90
CA PRO A 122 14.66 -3.01 25.21
C PRO A 122 14.37 -3.34 26.68
N GLY A 123 13.72 -4.47 26.94
CA GLY A 123 13.32 -4.91 28.28
C GLY A 123 11.83 -4.77 28.61
N GLY A 124 11.00 -4.21 27.71
CA GLY A 124 9.54 -4.26 27.81
C GLY A 124 8.90 -3.52 29.01
N GLN A 125 9.70 -2.86 29.84
CA GLN A 125 9.21 -2.06 30.96
C GLN A 125 8.69 -0.72 30.48
N GLN A 126 7.48 -0.35 30.90
CA GLN A 126 6.98 1.03 30.81
C GLN A 126 7.76 1.90 31.81
N ARG A 127 8.97 2.30 31.44
CA ARG A 127 9.81 3.21 32.23
C ARG A 127 9.46 4.65 31.88
N ILE A 128 9.48 5.54 32.88
CA ILE A 128 9.46 6.99 32.65
C ILE A 128 10.69 7.35 31.83
N ARG A 129 10.48 7.97 30.67
CA ARG A 129 11.55 8.28 29.71
C ARG A 129 12.46 9.35 30.30
N THR A 130 13.74 9.02 30.42
CA THR A 130 14.74 9.93 30.99
C THR A 130 15.55 10.61 29.89
N HIS A 131 16.24 11.70 30.25
CA HIS A 131 17.16 12.40 29.35
C HIS A 131 18.29 11.48 28.81
N GLU A 132 18.67 10.46 29.58
CA GLU A 132 19.63 9.43 29.14
C GLU A 132 19.13 8.60 27.95
N ASP A 133 17.82 8.40 27.81
CA ASP A 133 17.25 7.69 26.67
C ASP A 133 17.25 8.54 25.41
N GLN A 134 17.23 9.88 25.55
CA GLN A 134 17.41 10.80 24.42
C GLN A 134 18.83 10.73 23.87
N LEU A 135 19.83 10.57 24.74
CA LEU A 135 21.23 10.41 24.33
C LEU A 135 21.49 9.07 23.63
N ARG A 136 20.77 8.01 24.04
CA ARG A 136 20.87 6.65 23.47
C ARG A 136 19.95 6.41 22.27
N MET A 137 19.34 7.46 21.71
CA MET A 137 18.44 7.32 20.56
C MET A 137 19.13 6.69 19.33
N ARG A 138 20.40 7.02 19.09
CA ARG A 138 21.16 6.43 17.98
C ARG A 138 21.43 4.93 18.16
N GLU A 139 21.46 4.43 19.40
CA GLU A 139 21.63 2.98 19.64
C GLU A 139 20.41 2.16 19.20
N LEU A 140 19.21 2.78 19.18
CA LEU A 140 17.97 2.13 18.74
C LEU A 140 17.82 2.14 17.22
N TYR A 141 17.91 3.35 16.65
CA TYR A 141 17.78 3.57 15.21
C TYR A 141 18.76 4.62 14.72
N GLU A 142 19.55 4.25 13.72
CA GLU A 142 20.50 5.10 13.02
C GLU A 142 19.97 5.53 11.66
N GLU A 143 20.63 6.53 11.08
CA GLU A 143 20.31 7.01 9.74
C GLU A 143 20.51 5.89 8.72
N GLY A 144 19.48 5.66 7.92
CA GLY A 144 19.47 4.62 6.91
C GLY A 144 18.88 3.28 7.35
N ASP A 145 18.60 3.09 8.65
CA ASP A 145 17.94 1.88 9.16
C ASP A 145 16.54 1.71 8.57
N LEU A 146 16.15 0.45 8.35
CA LEU A 146 14.79 0.09 7.96
C LEU A 146 13.96 -0.24 9.20
N ILE A 147 12.76 0.29 9.25
CA ILE A 147 11.81 0.05 10.33
C ILE A 147 10.46 -0.40 9.79
N SER A 148 9.81 -1.31 10.49
CA SER A 148 8.38 -1.59 10.36
C SER A 148 7.66 -0.82 11.46
N ALA A 149 6.62 -0.08 11.12
CA ALA A 149 5.82 0.69 12.07
C ALA A 149 4.34 0.78 11.63
N GLU A 150 3.49 1.15 12.57
CA GLU A 150 2.06 1.40 12.32
C GLU A 150 1.77 2.90 12.38
N VAL A 151 0.84 3.36 11.55
CA VAL A 151 0.38 4.75 11.55
C VAL A 151 -0.57 4.99 12.73
N GLN A 152 -0.10 5.76 13.71
CA GLN A 152 -0.89 6.13 14.89
C GLN A 152 -1.93 7.19 14.57
N ALA A 153 -1.50 8.23 13.87
CA ALA A 153 -2.31 9.40 13.61
C ALA A 153 -1.78 10.14 12.38
N VAL A 154 -2.68 10.75 11.62
CA VAL A 154 -2.34 11.65 10.52
C VAL A 154 -2.86 13.02 10.89
N LYS A 155 -1.95 14.00 10.96
CA LYS A 155 -2.30 15.39 11.27
C LYS A 155 -2.94 16.08 10.06
N SER A 156 -3.61 17.20 10.30
CA SER A 156 -4.27 18.00 9.25
C SER A 156 -3.31 18.58 8.22
N ASP A 157 -2.03 18.74 8.57
CA ASP A 157 -0.93 19.14 7.68
C ASP A 157 -0.42 18.00 6.80
N GLY A 158 -0.94 16.77 6.97
CA GLY A 158 -0.49 15.57 6.29
C GLY A 158 0.75 14.91 6.91
N THR A 159 1.23 15.41 8.06
CA THR A 159 2.32 14.77 8.81
C THR A 159 1.83 13.47 9.45
N VAL A 160 2.55 12.38 9.23
CA VAL A 160 2.21 11.04 9.70
C VAL A 160 2.97 10.73 10.99
N HIS A 161 2.26 10.33 12.04
CA HIS A 161 2.86 9.88 13.30
C HIS A 161 2.89 8.36 13.34
N LEU A 162 4.08 7.79 13.56
CA LEU A 162 4.29 6.35 13.64
C LEU A 162 4.44 5.88 15.09
N HIS A 163 4.13 4.62 15.32
CA HIS A 163 4.44 3.93 16.56
C HIS A 163 4.91 2.49 16.32
N THR A 164 5.71 1.98 17.25
CA THR A 164 6.23 0.60 17.26
C THR A 164 5.93 -0.10 18.59
N HIS A 165 4.78 0.21 19.20
CA HIS A 165 4.35 -0.38 20.48
C HIS A 165 4.12 -1.91 20.47
N SER A 166 4.12 -2.56 19.31
CA SER A 166 3.98 -4.02 19.22
C SER A 166 5.32 -4.67 18.91
N LEU A 167 5.59 -5.83 19.51
CA LEU A 167 6.77 -6.67 19.24
C LEU A 167 6.88 -7.13 17.77
N ARG A 168 5.79 -7.04 17.00
CA ARG A 168 5.77 -7.34 15.56
C ARG A 168 6.40 -6.22 14.72
N TYR A 169 6.61 -5.05 15.30
CA TYR A 169 7.16 -3.86 14.68
C TYR A 169 8.52 -3.55 15.31
N GLY A 170 9.38 -2.88 14.57
CA GLY A 170 10.76 -2.64 15.03
C GLY A 170 11.74 -2.48 13.88
N LYS A 171 13.02 -2.62 14.22
CA LYS A 171 14.13 -2.57 13.26
C LYS A 171 14.08 -3.83 12.38
N LEU A 172 14.21 -3.65 11.07
CA LEU A 172 14.30 -4.72 10.10
C LEU A 172 15.78 -4.90 9.72
N GLN A 173 16.31 -6.10 9.93
CA GLN A 173 17.71 -6.46 9.67
C GLN A 173 17.78 -7.71 8.80
N ASP A 174 18.87 -7.88 8.05
CA ASP A 174 19.13 -9.09 7.26
C ASP A 174 18.03 -9.41 6.23
N GLY A 175 17.72 -8.43 5.39
CA GLY A 175 16.72 -8.59 4.33
C GLY A 175 16.83 -7.56 3.22
N VAL A 176 15.97 -7.70 2.22
CA VAL A 176 15.94 -6.85 1.03
C VAL A 176 14.64 -6.04 1.04
N VAL A 177 14.75 -4.74 0.73
CA VAL A 177 13.58 -3.87 0.53
C VAL A 177 13.30 -3.67 -0.96
N LEU A 178 12.02 -3.72 -1.31
CA LEU A 178 11.50 -3.50 -2.65
C LEU A 178 10.53 -2.34 -2.65
N ALA A 179 10.65 -1.52 -3.68
CA ALA A 179 9.82 -0.34 -3.89
C ALA A 179 8.80 -0.64 -4.99
N VAL A 180 7.52 -0.78 -4.61
CA VAL A 180 6.39 -0.95 -5.54
C VAL A 180 5.45 0.26 -5.46
N PRO A 181 4.62 0.52 -6.48
CA PRO A 181 3.58 1.55 -6.38
C PRO A 181 2.61 1.23 -5.23
N PRO A 182 2.35 2.16 -4.28
CA PRO A 182 1.47 1.92 -3.14
C PRO A 182 0.07 1.38 -3.49
N PRO A 183 -0.60 1.84 -4.58
CA PRO A 183 -1.92 1.33 -4.93
C PRO A 183 -1.99 -0.17 -5.28
N LEU A 184 -0.85 -0.80 -5.60
CA LEU A 184 -0.79 -2.23 -5.91
C LEU A 184 -0.81 -3.08 -4.63
N VAL A 185 -0.38 -2.55 -3.49
CA VAL A 185 -0.44 -3.27 -2.21
C VAL A 185 -1.86 -3.18 -1.67
N LYS A 186 -2.51 -4.33 -1.51
CA LYS A 186 -3.84 -4.38 -0.89
C LYS A 186 -3.72 -4.31 0.62
N ARG A 187 -4.65 -3.61 1.26
CA ARG A 187 -4.81 -3.63 2.72
C ARG A 187 -5.33 -5.01 3.14
N LEU A 188 -4.62 -5.65 4.04
CA LEU A 188 -4.88 -6.99 4.55
C LEU A 188 -5.07 -6.91 6.06
N LYS A 189 -5.63 -7.99 6.65
CA LYS A 189 -5.72 -8.10 8.12
C LYS A 189 -4.33 -8.17 8.77
N GLN A 190 -3.38 -8.79 8.08
CA GLN A 190 -2.00 -8.95 8.52
C GLN A 190 -1.07 -8.62 7.37
N HIS A 191 -0.12 -7.73 7.63
CA HIS A 191 0.89 -7.28 6.67
C HIS A 191 2.27 -7.92 6.90
N THR A 192 2.52 -8.43 8.11
CA THR A 192 3.70 -9.24 8.43
C THR A 192 3.31 -10.71 8.36
N LEU A 193 3.95 -11.46 7.46
CA LEU A 193 3.60 -12.84 7.16
C LEU A 193 4.86 -13.69 7.06
N ARG A 194 4.75 -14.96 7.48
CA ARG A 194 5.77 -15.97 7.26
C ARG A 194 5.26 -16.91 6.17
N LEU A 195 5.99 -16.99 5.07
CA LEU A 195 5.68 -17.86 3.95
C LEU A 195 6.11 -19.31 4.27
N PRO A 196 5.49 -20.33 3.64
CA PRO A 196 5.81 -21.73 3.91
C PRO A 196 7.28 -22.12 3.64
N MET A 197 7.99 -21.34 2.83
CA MET A 197 9.37 -21.57 2.43
C MET A 197 10.40 -21.01 3.43
N GLY A 198 10.01 -20.68 4.66
CA GLY A 198 10.92 -20.07 5.65
C GLY A 198 11.30 -18.62 5.35
N ALA A 199 10.56 -17.93 4.48
CA ALA A 199 10.76 -16.51 4.20
C ALA A 199 9.75 -15.66 5.00
N GLN A 200 10.22 -14.56 5.61
CA GLN A 200 9.33 -13.57 6.23
C GLN A 200 9.19 -12.36 5.30
N VAL A 201 7.95 -11.91 5.13
CA VAL A 201 7.59 -10.79 4.27
C VAL A 201 6.78 -9.77 5.06
N VAL A 202 7.17 -8.50 4.96
CA VAL A 202 6.43 -7.36 5.48
C VAL A 202 5.95 -6.53 4.30
N LEU A 203 4.64 -6.57 4.05
CA LEU A 203 3.97 -5.82 2.98
C LEU A 203 3.56 -4.43 3.49
N GLY A 204 4.43 -3.43 3.42
CA GLY A 204 4.04 -2.06 3.76
C GLY A 204 3.00 -1.51 2.80
N VAL A 205 1.90 -0.95 3.32
CA VAL A 205 0.82 -0.32 2.52
C VAL A 205 1.36 0.85 1.68
N ASN A 206 2.47 1.42 2.13
CA ASN A 206 3.20 2.46 1.41
C ASN A 206 4.02 1.98 0.20
N GLY A 207 3.96 0.69 -0.11
CA GLY A 207 4.67 0.11 -1.24
C GLY A 207 6.15 -0.14 -0.97
N TYR A 208 6.63 -0.01 0.28
CA TYR A 208 7.88 -0.65 0.68
C TYR A 208 7.55 -2.05 1.18
N ILE A 209 8.10 -3.05 0.49
CA ILE A 209 7.98 -4.45 0.85
C ILE A 209 9.34 -4.91 1.31
N TRP A 210 9.41 -5.46 2.51
CA TRP A 210 10.64 -6.04 3.03
C TRP A 210 10.53 -7.56 3.05
N ILE A 211 11.59 -8.24 2.63
CA ILE A 211 11.69 -9.69 2.57
C ILE A 211 12.98 -10.15 3.27
N THR A 212 12.89 -11.21 4.04
CA THR A 212 14.02 -11.90 4.67
C THR A 212 13.82 -13.40 4.57
N GLY A 213 14.90 -14.17 4.72
CA GLY A 213 14.89 -15.64 4.78
C GLY A 213 15.56 -16.13 6.06
N ASP A 214 15.12 -17.30 6.54
CA ASP A 214 15.65 -17.92 7.76
C ASP A 214 17.08 -18.53 7.58
N GLY A 215 17.63 -18.66 6.37
CA GLY A 215 19.03 -19.07 6.11
C GLY A 215 19.31 -19.87 4.82
N GLU A 216 20.58 -19.81 4.40
CA GLU A 216 21.37 -20.45 3.31
C GLU A 216 21.02 -20.27 1.83
N GLU A 217 19.76 -20.23 1.41
CA GLU A 217 19.45 -20.20 -0.03
C GLU A 217 19.00 -18.80 -0.51
N ASP A 218 19.94 -18.02 -1.05
CA ASP A 218 19.69 -16.70 -1.65
C ASP A 218 18.73 -16.76 -2.86
N VAL A 219 18.54 -17.96 -3.41
CA VAL A 219 17.79 -18.22 -4.64
C VAL A 219 16.29 -18.02 -4.43
N GLU A 220 15.74 -18.48 -3.30
CA GLU A 220 14.33 -18.38 -2.91
C GLU A 220 13.98 -16.92 -2.68
N LEU A 221 14.84 -16.20 -1.95
CA LEU A 221 14.67 -14.78 -1.70
C LEU A 221 14.70 -14.00 -3.02
N ALA A 222 15.62 -14.33 -3.93
CA ALA A 222 15.69 -13.74 -5.26
C ALA A 222 14.46 -14.08 -6.12
N ARG A 223 13.92 -15.30 -6.01
CA ARG A 223 12.70 -15.72 -6.71
C ARG A 223 11.47 -14.95 -6.21
N ILE A 224 11.29 -14.83 -4.89
CA ILE A 224 10.21 -14.03 -4.28
C ILE A 224 10.33 -12.56 -4.69
N ARG A 225 11.55 -12.01 -4.63
CA ARG A 225 11.85 -10.64 -5.06
C ARG A 225 11.44 -10.42 -6.51
N ASN A 226 11.78 -11.35 -7.41
CA ASN A 226 11.47 -11.27 -8.82
C ASN A 226 9.97 -11.45 -9.09
N ALA A 227 9.28 -12.32 -8.34
CA ALA A 227 7.83 -12.47 -8.39
C ALA A 227 7.12 -11.15 -8.04
N ILE A 228 7.49 -10.51 -6.93
CA ILE A 228 6.93 -9.20 -6.53
C ILE A 228 7.19 -8.15 -7.62
N ARG A 229 8.40 -8.13 -8.19
CA ARG A 229 8.77 -7.19 -9.25
C ARG A 229 7.97 -7.44 -10.54
N ALA A 230 7.73 -8.69 -10.90
CA ALA A 230 6.92 -9.08 -12.06
C ALA A 230 5.46 -8.65 -11.89
N LEU A 231 4.88 -8.90 -10.71
CA LEU A 231 3.53 -8.45 -10.36
C LEU A 231 3.41 -6.92 -10.44
N ALA A 232 4.40 -6.20 -9.88
CA ALA A 232 4.44 -4.75 -9.91
C ALA A 232 4.54 -4.18 -11.34
N ARG A 233 5.37 -4.80 -12.20
CA ARG A 233 5.50 -4.43 -13.62
C ARG A 233 4.22 -4.71 -14.41
N GLY A 234 3.53 -5.81 -14.09
CA GLY A 234 2.24 -6.17 -14.69
C GLY A 234 1.05 -5.37 -14.16
N PHE A 235 1.25 -4.44 -13.21
CA PHE A 235 0.16 -3.71 -12.52
C PHE A 235 -0.86 -4.63 -11.83
N HIS A 236 -0.41 -5.80 -11.36
CA HIS A 236 -1.25 -6.71 -10.59
C HIS A 236 -1.24 -6.34 -9.11
N SER A 237 -2.33 -6.66 -8.42
CA SER A 237 -2.41 -6.47 -6.97
C SER A 237 -1.45 -7.42 -6.27
N ILE A 238 -0.64 -6.88 -5.37
CA ILE A 238 0.34 -7.64 -4.60
C ILE A 238 -0.36 -8.13 -3.34
N THR A 239 -0.59 -9.45 -3.29
CA THR A 239 -1.11 -10.18 -2.14
C THR A 239 -0.22 -11.40 -1.89
N PRO A 240 -0.24 -11.99 -0.69
CA PRO A 240 0.52 -13.19 -0.36
C PRO A 240 0.21 -14.33 -1.33
N ASP A 241 -1.07 -14.54 -1.62
CA ASP A 241 -1.53 -15.57 -2.56
C ASP A 241 -0.99 -15.33 -3.97
N ALA A 242 -0.95 -14.08 -4.43
CA ALA A 242 -0.41 -13.75 -5.75
C ALA A 242 1.11 -13.96 -5.83
N ILE A 243 1.83 -13.65 -4.75
CA ILE A 243 3.28 -13.90 -4.66
C ILE A 243 3.55 -15.40 -4.68
N MET A 244 2.81 -16.18 -3.88
CA MET A 244 2.95 -17.64 -3.82
C MET A 244 2.57 -18.31 -5.14
N ALA A 245 1.48 -17.88 -5.79
CA ALA A 245 1.08 -18.42 -7.09
C ALA A 245 2.17 -18.25 -8.16
N VAL A 246 2.81 -17.08 -8.22
CA VAL A 246 3.92 -16.84 -9.16
C VAL A 246 5.16 -17.63 -8.76
N TYR A 247 5.43 -17.76 -7.46
CA TYR A 247 6.56 -18.54 -6.95
C TYR A 247 6.43 -20.03 -7.30
N GLU A 248 5.30 -20.65 -6.98
CA GLU A 248 5.01 -22.07 -7.24
C GLU A 248 5.00 -22.37 -8.74
N LYS A 249 4.31 -21.55 -9.54
CA LYS A 249 4.29 -21.71 -11.00
C LYS A 249 5.66 -21.52 -11.64
N SER A 250 6.50 -20.66 -11.07
CA SER A 250 7.88 -20.48 -11.54
C SER A 250 8.73 -21.73 -11.30
N ILE A 251 8.48 -22.47 -10.22
CA ILE A 251 9.16 -23.74 -9.92
C ILE A 251 8.60 -24.86 -10.80
N GLU A 252 7.27 -24.96 -10.92
CA GLU A 252 6.59 -25.99 -11.73
C GLU A 252 7.04 -25.94 -13.21
N LYS A 253 7.23 -24.73 -13.74
CA LYS A 253 7.69 -24.53 -15.11
C LYS A 253 9.22 -24.59 -15.28
N GLY A 254 9.97 -24.81 -14.20
CA GLY A 254 11.44 -24.86 -14.23
C GLY A 254 12.08 -23.55 -14.70
N ILE A 255 11.45 -22.40 -14.42
CA ILE A 255 11.96 -21.09 -14.85
C ILE A 255 13.11 -20.69 -13.93
N GLU A 256 14.25 -20.36 -14.52
CA GLU A 256 15.43 -19.89 -13.79
C GLU A 256 15.22 -18.48 -13.24
N VAL A 257 15.83 -18.17 -12.09
CA VAL A 257 15.60 -16.90 -11.38
C VAL A 257 15.91 -15.68 -12.24
N HIS A 258 16.94 -15.76 -13.11
CA HIS A 258 17.28 -14.66 -14.01
C HIS A 258 16.24 -14.43 -15.12
N GLU A 259 15.50 -15.47 -15.53
CA GLU A 259 14.52 -15.38 -16.63
C GLU A 259 13.25 -14.67 -16.18
N MET A 260 12.96 -14.72 -14.88
CA MET A 260 11.84 -14.00 -14.26
C MET A 260 11.94 -12.47 -14.45
N LEU A 261 13.13 -11.95 -14.76
CA LEU A 261 13.33 -10.52 -15.01
C LEU A 261 13.07 -10.11 -16.47
N GLY A 262 12.86 -11.10 -17.35
CA GLY A 262 12.60 -10.90 -18.76
C GLY A 262 11.34 -10.06 -19.05
N PRO A 263 11.24 -9.47 -20.25
CA PRO A 263 10.15 -8.56 -20.61
C PRO A 263 8.78 -9.26 -20.70
N ASP A 264 8.76 -10.55 -21.02
CA ASP A 264 7.51 -11.32 -21.17
C ASP A 264 7.02 -11.92 -19.85
N PHE A 265 7.90 -12.11 -18.88
CA PHE A 265 7.56 -12.74 -17.62
C PHE A 265 6.45 -12.02 -16.83
N PRO A 266 6.37 -10.67 -16.78
CA PRO A 266 5.23 -9.99 -16.16
C PRO A 266 3.87 -10.36 -16.75
N ARG A 267 3.79 -10.69 -18.04
CA ARG A 267 2.54 -11.15 -18.68
C ARG A 267 2.23 -12.60 -18.30
N GLN A 268 3.24 -13.45 -18.19
CA GLN A 268 3.07 -14.83 -17.73
C GLN A 268 2.67 -14.87 -16.25
N ALA A 269 3.29 -14.04 -15.40
CA ALA A 269 2.94 -13.89 -14.00
C ALA A 269 1.47 -13.47 -13.81
N ALA A 270 0.95 -12.63 -14.71
CA ALA A 270 -0.48 -12.28 -14.74
C ALA A 270 -1.36 -13.53 -14.92
N ALA A 271 -1.04 -14.36 -15.92
CA ALA A 271 -1.76 -15.59 -16.20
C ALA A 271 -1.71 -16.57 -15.01
N PHE A 272 -0.57 -16.70 -14.34
CA PHE A 272 -0.42 -17.57 -13.16
C PHE A 272 -1.35 -17.16 -12.02
N VAL A 273 -1.51 -15.84 -11.81
CA VAL A 273 -2.42 -15.32 -10.78
C VAL A 273 -3.90 -15.51 -11.16
N GLU A 274 -4.24 -15.51 -12.44
CA GLU A 274 -5.60 -15.77 -12.90
C GLU A 274 -5.97 -17.26 -12.79
N GLU A 275 -5.06 -18.16 -13.20
CA GLU A 275 -5.21 -19.61 -13.06
C GLU A 275 -5.35 -20.05 -11.59
N GLY A 276 -4.60 -19.42 -10.68
CA GLY A 276 -4.69 -19.71 -9.24
C GLY A 276 -6.00 -19.27 -8.58
N LYS A 277 -6.81 -18.40 -9.20
CA LYS A 277 -8.13 -17.98 -8.68
C LYS A 277 -9.27 -18.90 -9.09
N THR A 278 -9.04 -19.78 -10.07
CA THR A 278 -10.06 -20.69 -10.61
C THR A 278 -10.15 -22.03 -9.88
N VAL A 279 -9.35 -22.23 -8.84
CA VAL A 279 -9.34 -23.44 -7.99
C VAL A 279 -9.98 -23.14 -6.65
#